data_AF-A0A1C6AQF3-F1
#
_entry.id   AF-A0A1C6AQF3-F1
#
_cell.length_a   1.000
_cell.length_b   1.000
_cell.length_c   1.000
_cell.angle_alpha   90.00
_cell.angle_beta   90.00
_cell.angle_gamma   90.00
#
_symmetry.space_group_name_H-M   'P 1'
#
loop_
_entity.id
_entity.type
_entity.pdbx_description
1 polymer ?
#
loop_
_entity_poly.entity_id
_entity_poly.type
_entity_poly.pdbx_seq_one_letter_code
_entity_poly.pdbx_strand_id
1 'polypeptide(L)' 'MLLYAKTEEAITPDCSYVMSGNKISVKTLDLNKEFKLLAAQLDKIAEEYFQKM' A
#
# COMPACT_ATOMS: atom_id res chain seq x y z
N MET A 1 6.26 0.93 -5.98
CA MET A 1 5.24 0.57 -4.98
C MET A 1 5.06 -0.95 -5.02
N LEU A 2 4.99 -1.59 -3.86
CA LEU A 2 4.70 -3.03 -3.70
C LEU A 2 3.52 -3.18 -2.75
N LEU A 3 2.53 -4.01 -3.12
CA LEU A 3 1.33 -4.28 -2.32
C LEU A 3 1.30 -5.74 -1.88
N TYR A 4 1.17 -5.96 -0.58
CA TYR A 4 1.09 -7.28 0.04
C TYR A 4 -0.33 -7.55 0.53
N ALA A 5 -0.90 -8.69 0.15
CA ALA A 5 -2.17 -9.15 0.68
C ALA A 5 -1.96 -9.77 2.06
N LYS A 6 -2.60 -9.19 3.08
CA LYS A 6 -2.66 -9.78 4.42
C LYS A 6 -3.89 -10.66 4.51
N THR A 7 -3.66 -11.92 4.88
CA THR A 7 -4.67 -12.88 5.30
C THR A 7 -4.59 -13.02 6.82
N GLU A 8 -3.91 -14.02 7.36
CA GLU A 8 -3.87 -14.28 8.82
C GLU A 8 -2.54 -13.87 9.50
N GLU A 9 -1.62 -13.27 8.75
CA GLU A 9 -0.29 -12.91 9.25
C GLU A 9 -0.33 -11.73 10.23
N ALA A 10 0.25 -11.89 11.42
CA ALA A 10 0.26 -10.84 12.44
C ALA A 10 1.21 -9.67 12.12
N ILE A 11 2.29 -9.95 11.39
CA ILE A 11 3.34 -8.98 11.03
C ILE A 11 3.25 -8.73 9.54
N THR A 12 3.10 -7.47 9.16
CA THR A 12 2.99 -7.09 7.75
C THR A 12 3.88 -5.89 7.45
N PRO A 13 4.61 -5.90 6.32
CA PRO A 13 5.49 -4.79 5.99
C PRO A 13 4.65 -3.58 5.56
N ASP A 14 4.65 -2.55 6.39
CA ASP A 14 4.24 -1.20 5.99
C ASP A 14 5.43 -0.26 6.19
N CYS A 15 6.19 -0.03 5.13
CA CYS A 15 7.39 0.79 5.17
C CYS A 15 7.62 1.52 3.87
N SER A 16 8.28 2.66 3.95
CA SER A 16 8.69 3.45 2.78
C SER A 16 10.16 3.79 2.92
N TYR A 17 10.91 3.53 1.86
CA TYR A 17 12.33 3.78 1.77
C TYR A 17 12.61 4.72 0.60
N VAL A 18 13.62 5.57 0.76
CA VAL A 18 14.21 6.33 -0.33
C VAL A 18 15.60 5.75 -0.55
N MET A 19 15.78 5.03 -1.65
CA MET A 19 17.05 4.41 -2.02
C MET A 19 17.62 5.12 -3.24
N SER A 20 18.68 5.90 -3.03
CA SER A 20 19.36 6.63 -4.12
C SER A 20 18.42 7.46 -4.98
N GLY A 21 17.47 8.17 -4.35
CA GLY A 21 16.47 9.00 -5.03
C GLY A 21 15.21 8.26 -5.51
N ASN A 22 15.19 6.92 -5.48
CA ASN A 22 14.00 6.14 -5.80
C ASN A 22 13.18 5.89 -4.53
N LYS A 23 11.91 6.28 -4.54
CA LYS A 23 10.96 5.97 -3.47
C LYS A 23 10.40 4.56 -3.67
N ILE A 24 10.77 3.64 -2.79
CA ILE A 24 10.22 2.28 -2.73
C ILE A 24 9.32 2.20 -1.50
N SER A 25 8.04 2.02 -1.74
CA SER A 25 7.05 1.85 -0.68
C SER A 25 6.44 0.46 -0.74
N VAL A 26 6.34 -0.17 0.43
CA VAL A 26 5.71 -1.46 0.67
C VAL A 26 4.50 -1.20 1.55
N LYS A 27 3.31 -1.53 1.04
CA LYS A 27 2.03 -1.35 1.74
C LYS A 27 1.31 -2.68 1.83
N THR A 28 0.57 -2.87 2.90
CA THR A 28 -0.22 -4.08 3.13
C THR A 28 -1.70 -3.78 2.98
N LEU A 29 -2.41 -4.62 2.23
CA LEU A 29 -3.86 -4.63 2.06
C LEU A 29 -4.46 -5.77 2.87
N ASP A 30 -5.26 -5.43 3.87
CA ASP A 30 -5.95 -6.41 4.72
C ASP A 30 -7.22 -6.91 4.05
N LEU A 31 -7.13 -8.09 3.42
CA LEU A 31 -8.22 -8.68 2.64
C LEU A 31 -9.38 -9.21 3.51
N ASN A 32 -9.22 -9.24 4.84
CA ASN A 32 -10.29 -9.63 5.76
C ASN A 32 -11.25 -8.49 6.09
N LYS A 33 -10.97 -7.27 5.60
CA LYS A 33 -11.83 -6.10 5.82
C LYS A 33 -12.81 -5.92 4.68
N GLU A 34 -13.83 -5.10 4.93
CA GLU A 34 -14.80 -4.72 3.91
C GLU A 34 -14.13 -4.12 2.67
N PHE A 35 -14.59 -4.53 1.49
CA PHE A 35 -14.05 -4.07 0.21
C PHE A 35 -14.03 -2.54 0.07
N LYS A 36 -15.01 -1.85 0.68
CA LYS A 36 -15.04 -0.38 0.68
C LYS A 36 -13.80 0.25 1.32
N LEU A 37 -13.25 -0.37 2.36
CA LEU A 37 -12.02 0.09 3.01
C LEU A 37 -10.78 -0.21 2.17
N LEU A 38 -10.79 -1.35 1.46
CA LEU A 38 -9.73 -1.70 0.51
C LEU A 38 -9.70 -0.73 -0.67
N ALA A 39 -10.85 -0.43 -1.26
CA ALA A 39 -11.00 0.51 -2.37
C ALA A 39 -10.47 1.90 -1.96
N ALA A 40 -10.90 2.43 -0.81
CA ALA A 40 -10.42 3.72 -0.33
C ALA A 40 -8.90 3.77 -0.08
N GLN A 41 -8.29 2.67 0.39
CA GLN A 41 -6.83 2.59 0.51
C GLN A 41 -6.12 2.58 -0.84
N LEU A 42 -6.67 1.84 -1.81
CA LEU A 42 -6.14 1.77 -3.17
C LEU A 42 -6.24 3.12 -3.88
N ASP A 43 -7.37 3.81 -3.74
CA ASP A 43 -7.59 5.15 -4.32
C ASP A 43 -6.56 6.14 -3.78
N LYS A 44 -6.34 6.15 -2.45
CA LYS A 44 -5.30 6.97 -1.83
C LYS A 44 -3.89 6.64 -2.33
N ILE A 45 -3.57 5.37 -2.54
CA ILE A 45 -2.28 4.95 -3.12
C ILE A 45 -2.16 5.45 -4.57
N ALA A 46 -3.24 5.40 -5.35
CA ALA A 46 -3.27 5.92 -6.71
C ALA A 46 -2.97 7.43 -6.73
N GLU A 47 -3.63 8.19 -5.87
CA GLU A 47 -3.40 9.64 -5.69
C GLU A 47 -1.95 9.95 -5.28
N GLU A 48 -1.40 9.24 -4.29
CA GLU A 48 -0.07 9.54 -3.76
C GLU A 48 1.10 9.20 -4.70
N TYR A 49 0.95 8.21 -5.58
CA TYR A 49 2.07 7.68 -6.38
C TYR A 49 1.92 7.87 -7.88
N PHE A 50 0.70 7.99 -8.38
CA PHE A 50 0.42 7.97 -9.81
C PHE A 50 -0.29 9.22 -10.31
N GLN A 51 -0.84 10.07 -9.43
CA GLN A 51 -1.22 11.42 -9.85
C GLN A 51 0.04 12.29 -9.99
N LYS A 52 0.51 12.40 -11.24
CA LYS A 52 1.14 13.63 -11.72
C LYS A 52 0.04 14.54 -12.27
N MET A 53 0.18 15.83 -11.99
CA MET A 53 -0.60 16.94 -12.57
C MET A 53 -0.73 16.83 -14.09
#